data_AF-A0A1Z8NLU2-F1
#
_entry.id   AF-A0A1Z8NLU2-F1
#
_cell.length_a   1.000
_cell.length_b   1.000
_cell.length_c   1.000
_cell.angle_alpha   90.00
_cell.angle_beta   90.00
_cell.angle_gamma   90.00
#
_symmetry.space_group_name_H-M   'P 1'
#
loop_
_entity.id
_entity.type
_entity.pdbx_description
1 polymer ?
#
loop_
_entity_poly.entity_id
_entity_poly.type
_entity_poly.pdbx_seq_one_letter_code
_entity_poly.pdbx_strand_id
1 'polypeptide(L)'
;MVALNPPGLAVDIAGDIWWGGFTAEITITNTTGRDLDGWSYTFDSSHKLDSAPWGAQLVAESLGDGLTRYTLLGSTWGAVVPAGGSVTVGFNGQQGIAIGQSGLLSADLLLAEPVVTAAAEEPEAAEVVVSPVPVPVPEPAESMGMEHGHVGEGHDHAMHGSSSSGEYTDITSWGTFHGSNHNSEHNELVGGRTAITTEALVAYNGLRAFAGLEAVGIEDVGEWAFSRGLTNNSQAWGNDIQGVGLWYAMQGAKVGWIADELYDPQILADIQRTARLGDPVDVMAMVEEYGHGGFADYLRQSSLEEVFINTLKMEPHYGGWMHGRTHGFLELEGVAIAHDINHLTVLGWDQSQPFMNDTFDWPQWPALDVSDETVINYYQGIVSLGDPLSANLESLPGPQSAPVVAPEAAVEMASLQPVSTAVDPEPPVDPIIGSSGGGVDVAVSGDLWWGGFTAEITVTNESQQRIDEWAVSFTSAHRFYGEAWGVDVVTEALGEDLYRYELIGSDWGRSINAGQSMTVGFNALSGEELGRRGELTEGLLLAEGTSINPL
;
A
#
# COMPACT_ATOMS: atom_id res chain seq x y z
N MET A 1 18.62 28.51 -11.45
CA MET A 1 19.63 27.67 -10.76
C MET A 1 20.46 28.47 -9.75
N VAL A 2 20.18 28.36 -8.45
CA VAL A 2 21.23 28.34 -7.41
C VAL A 2 20.74 27.42 -6.28
N ALA A 3 21.10 26.14 -6.34
CA ALA A 3 21.23 25.37 -5.11
C ALA A 3 22.33 26.03 -4.28
N LEU A 4 22.11 26.21 -2.98
CA LEU A 4 23.16 26.72 -2.08
C LEU A 4 24.18 25.61 -1.85
N ASN A 5 25.02 25.33 -2.85
CA ASN A 5 26.12 24.40 -2.68
C ASN A 5 27.05 24.96 -1.59
N PRO A 6 27.33 24.20 -0.52
CA PRO A 6 28.39 24.57 0.40
C PRO A 6 29.71 24.74 -0.38
N PRO A 7 30.54 25.72 -0.05
CA PRO A 7 31.84 25.88 -0.70
C PRO A 7 32.64 24.59 -0.56
N GLY A 8 32.98 23.98 -1.71
CA GLY A 8 33.74 22.73 -1.76
C GLY A 8 32.93 21.46 -2.04
N LEU A 9 31.63 21.55 -2.34
CA LEU A 9 30.84 20.44 -2.87
C LEU A 9 30.37 20.71 -4.30
N ALA A 10 30.51 19.71 -5.18
CA ALA A 10 29.80 19.65 -6.46
C ALA A 10 28.68 18.63 -6.35
N VAL A 11 27.49 18.96 -6.86
CA VAL A 11 26.28 18.14 -6.74
C VAL A 11 25.72 17.86 -8.12
N ASP A 12 25.41 16.60 -8.39
CA ASP A 12 24.72 16.14 -9.59
C ASP A 12 23.42 15.42 -9.18
N ILE A 13 22.35 15.62 -9.95
CA ILE A 13 21.01 15.09 -9.66
C ILE A 13 20.51 14.33 -10.87
N ALA A 14 20.19 13.06 -10.64
CA ALA A 14 19.59 12.17 -11.63
C ALA A 14 18.47 11.36 -10.98
N GLY A 15 17.86 10.46 -11.75
CA GLY A 15 16.90 9.50 -11.25
C GLY A 15 15.81 9.21 -12.28
N ASP A 16 14.71 8.64 -11.81
CA ASP A 16 13.60 8.19 -12.64
C ASP A 16 12.28 8.74 -12.11
N ILE A 17 11.45 9.18 -13.04
CA ILE A 17 10.06 9.56 -12.83
C ILE A 17 9.23 8.30 -13.07
N TRP A 18 8.27 8.07 -12.19
CA TRP A 18 7.28 7.01 -12.31
C TRP A 18 5.90 7.58 -11.95
N TRP A 19 4.85 6.77 -12.09
CA TRP A 19 3.48 7.28 -11.99
C TRP A 19 3.19 7.90 -10.61
N GLY A 20 3.02 9.23 -10.57
CA GLY A 20 2.70 9.99 -9.34
C GLY A 20 3.91 10.38 -8.47
N GLY A 21 5.11 9.90 -8.80
CA GLY A 21 6.31 10.17 -8.01
C GLY A 21 7.59 10.08 -8.80
N PHE A 22 8.70 10.01 -8.08
CA PHE A 22 10.03 9.88 -8.64
C PHE A 22 10.98 9.30 -7.61
N THR A 23 12.06 8.71 -8.10
CA THR A 23 13.26 8.35 -7.34
C THR A 23 14.37 9.30 -7.75
N ALA A 24 15.00 9.95 -6.78
CA ALA A 24 16.08 10.89 -7.00
C ALA A 24 17.40 10.33 -6.44
N GLU A 25 18.45 10.43 -7.24
CA GLU A 25 19.83 10.16 -6.86
C GLU A 25 20.62 11.48 -6.84
N ILE A 26 21.23 11.77 -5.69
CA ILE A 26 22.06 12.96 -5.46
C ILE A 26 23.50 12.53 -5.29
N THR A 27 24.33 12.85 -6.28
CA THR A 27 25.76 12.58 -6.24
C THR A 27 26.51 13.80 -5.69
N ILE A 28 27.09 13.65 -4.50
CA ILE A 28 27.91 14.66 -3.82
C ILE A 28 29.38 14.37 -4.09
N THR A 29 30.10 15.32 -4.69
CA THR A 29 31.53 15.25 -4.96
C THR A 29 32.31 16.24 -4.10
N ASN A 30 33.27 15.73 -3.32
CA ASN A 30 34.07 16.54 -2.41
C ASN A 30 35.25 17.20 -3.14
N THR A 31 35.16 18.52 -3.30
CA THR A 31 36.18 19.35 -3.97
C THR A 31 37.02 20.17 -2.99
N THR A 32 36.90 19.94 -1.68
CA THR A 32 37.61 20.70 -0.64
C THR A 32 39.11 20.39 -0.56
N GLY A 33 39.55 19.25 -1.09
CA GLY A 33 40.93 18.76 -0.99
C GLY A 33 41.29 18.09 0.35
N ARG A 34 40.31 17.82 1.22
CA ARG A 34 40.45 17.03 2.46
C ARG A 34 39.25 16.10 2.61
N ASP A 35 39.40 15.02 3.36
CA ASP A 35 38.28 14.13 3.67
C ASP A 35 37.18 14.91 4.40
N LEU A 36 35.94 14.62 4.02
CA LEU A 36 34.77 15.32 4.49
C LEU A 36 33.94 14.34 5.31
N ASP A 37 33.78 14.65 6.59
CA ASP A 37 33.06 13.84 7.59
C ASP A 37 31.79 14.60 7.97
N GLY A 38 30.70 14.27 7.28
CA GLY A 38 29.42 14.98 7.33
C GLY A 38 29.34 16.13 6.32
N TRP A 39 28.40 16.02 5.39
CA TRP A 39 28.01 17.09 4.46
C TRP A 39 26.54 17.46 4.65
N SER A 40 26.18 18.67 4.24
CA SER A 40 24.79 19.10 4.15
C SER A 40 24.49 19.68 2.78
N TYR A 41 23.32 19.38 2.22
CA TYR A 41 22.86 19.96 0.96
C TYR A 41 21.43 20.46 1.12
N THR A 42 21.21 21.74 0.85
CA THR A 42 19.90 22.39 1.03
C THR A 42 19.37 22.88 -0.31
N PHE A 43 18.11 22.56 -0.59
CA PHE A 43 17.40 22.98 -1.78
C PHE A 43 15.92 23.19 -1.51
N ASP A 44 15.28 23.99 -2.36
CA ASP A 44 13.84 24.23 -2.31
C ASP A 44 13.17 23.39 -3.41
N SER A 45 12.04 22.78 -3.10
CA SER A 45 11.28 21.96 -4.04
C SER A 45 9.78 22.17 -3.85
N SER A 46 9.04 22.17 -4.95
CA SER A 46 7.58 22.11 -4.94
C SER A 46 7.05 20.69 -4.74
N HIS A 47 7.94 19.70 -4.67
CA HIS A 47 7.61 18.29 -4.47
C HIS A 47 7.62 17.91 -2.99
N LYS A 48 6.90 16.83 -2.67
CA LYS A 48 6.86 16.27 -1.32
C LYS A 48 7.80 15.08 -1.25
N LEU A 49 8.91 15.20 -0.53
CA LEU A 49 9.88 14.12 -0.37
C LEU A 49 9.46 13.17 0.76
N ASP A 50 9.80 11.90 0.60
CA ASP A 50 9.61 10.90 1.65
C ASP A 50 10.61 11.13 2.80
N SER A 51 10.20 10.83 4.03
CA SER A 51 10.99 11.12 5.23
C SER A 51 12.19 10.17 5.46
N ALA A 52 12.38 9.17 4.60
CA ALA A 52 13.38 8.11 4.77
C ALA A 52 14.34 8.00 3.56
N PRO A 53 15.22 9.00 3.33
CA PRO A 53 16.29 8.87 2.34
C PRO A 53 17.29 7.77 2.72
N TRP A 54 17.94 7.15 1.73
CA TRP A 54 19.08 6.24 1.96
C TRP A 54 20.40 7.00 1.86
N GLY A 55 21.34 6.70 2.77
CA GLY A 55 22.64 7.38 2.83
C GLY A 55 22.60 8.81 3.36
N ALA A 56 21.42 9.32 3.74
CA ALA A 56 21.25 10.66 4.29
C ALA A 56 20.18 10.70 5.40
N GLN A 57 20.07 11.83 6.08
CA GLN A 57 18.91 12.23 6.88
C GLN A 57 18.26 13.43 6.20
N LEU A 58 16.94 13.56 6.33
CA LEU A 58 16.17 14.66 5.73
C LEU A 58 15.57 15.56 6.81
N VAL A 59 15.74 16.86 6.64
CA VAL A 59 15.01 17.90 7.40
C VAL A 59 14.19 18.71 6.41
N ALA A 60 12.92 18.95 6.72
CA ALA A 60 12.00 19.72 5.88
C ALA A 60 11.46 20.96 6.62
N GLU A 61 11.45 22.10 5.93
CA GLU A 61 10.90 23.38 6.41
C GLU A 61 9.92 23.92 5.36
N SER A 62 8.66 24.12 5.73
CA SER A 62 7.66 24.71 4.82
C SER A 62 7.94 26.21 4.62
N LEU A 63 8.03 26.64 3.36
CA LEU A 63 8.25 28.04 2.99
C LEU A 63 6.94 28.79 2.66
N GLY A 64 5.81 28.08 2.62
CA GLY A 64 4.54 28.61 2.12
C GLY A 64 4.34 28.38 0.61
N ASP A 65 3.12 28.62 0.13
CA ASP A 65 2.74 28.54 -1.30
C ASP A 65 3.09 27.21 -2.01
N GLY A 66 3.06 26.10 -1.28
CA GLY A 66 3.39 24.76 -1.81
C GLY A 66 4.88 24.50 -1.98
N LEU A 67 5.76 25.37 -1.47
CA LEU A 67 7.20 25.23 -1.52
C LEU A 67 7.76 24.73 -0.18
N THR A 68 8.68 23.75 -0.24
CA THR A 68 9.36 23.20 0.94
C THR A 68 10.87 23.26 0.75
N ARG A 69 11.58 23.74 1.77
CA ARG A 69 13.04 23.68 1.87
C ARG A 69 13.45 22.35 2.49
N TYR A 70 14.22 21.57 1.75
CA TYR A 70 14.79 20.31 2.20
C TYR A 70 16.28 20.48 2.49
N THR A 71 16.74 19.89 3.59
CA THR A 71 18.16 19.77 3.93
C THR A 71 18.50 18.30 4.09
N LEU A 72 19.34 17.78 3.19
CA LEU A 72 19.96 16.48 3.30
C LEU A 72 21.24 16.57 4.12
N LEU A 73 21.42 15.64 5.05
CA LEU A 73 22.61 15.48 5.88
C LEU A 73 23.18 14.10 5.63
N GLY A 74 24.45 13.99 5.21
CA GLY A 74 25.09 12.68 5.00
C GLY A 74 25.00 11.80 6.25
N SER A 75 24.54 10.55 6.10
CA SER A 75 24.30 9.63 7.21
C SER A 75 24.70 8.21 6.82
N THR A 76 24.94 7.33 7.80
CA THR A 76 25.33 5.93 7.55
C THR A 76 26.56 5.83 6.62
N TRP A 77 26.48 5.06 5.53
CA TRP A 77 27.53 4.95 4.52
C TRP A 77 27.73 6.24 3.71
N GLY A 78 26.71 7.11 3.65
CA GLY A 78 26.75 8.37 2.93
C GLY A 78 27.43 9.52 3.67
N ALA A 79 27.85 9.33 4.92
CA ALA A 79 28.37 10.42 5.77
C ALA A 79 29.77 10.91 5.38
N VAL A 80 30.65 10.00 4.95
CA VAL A 80 32.07 10.30 4.71
C VAL A 80 32.39 10.31 3.21
N VAL A 81 32.98 11.40 2.73
CA VAL A 81 33.41 11.56 1.32
C VAL A 81 34.91 11.92 1.29
N PRO A 82 35.79 11.01 0.84
CA PRO A 82 37.23 11.30 0.74
C PRO A 82 37.54 12.51 -0.14
N ALA A 83 38.72 13.12 0.04
CA ALA A 83 39.18 14.22 -0.82
C ALA A 83 39.14 13.84 -2.31
N GLY A 84 38.35 14.55 -3.11
CA GLY A 84 38.16 14.26 -4.53
C GLY A 84 37.25 13.05 -4.84
N GLY A 85 36.72 12.38 -3.83
CA GLY A 85 35.75 11.30 -3.97
C GLY A 85 34.32 11.81 -4.13
N SER A 86 33.43 10.88 -4.47
CA SER A 86 32.00 11.13 -4.60
C SER A 86 31.20 10.08 -3.83
N VAL A 87 30.00 10.46 -3.40
CA VAL A 87 29.00 9.55 -2.84
C VAL A 87 27.65 9.87 -3.46
N THR A 88 26.87 8.84 -3.77
CA THR A 88 25.52 9.00 -4.32
C THR A 88 24.53 8.53 -3.29
N VAL A 89 23.65 9.42 -2.82
CA VAL A 89 22.55 9.11 -1.90
C VAL A 89 21.23 9.30 -2.62
N GLY A 90 20.11 8.90 -2.03
CA GLY A 90 18.83 9.09 -2.72
C GLY A 90 17.62 9.06 -1.83
N PHE A 91 16.48 9.34 -2.46
CA PHE A 91 15.18 9.39 -1.84
C PHE A 91 14.08 9.23 -2.88
N ASN A 92 12.90 8.85 -2.42
CA ASN A 92 11.68 8.91 -3.20
C ASN A 92 10.90 10.19 -2.87
N GLY A 93 10.04 10.62 -3.80
CA GLY A 93 9.17 11.77 -3.60
C GLY A 93 7.92 11.74 -4.47
N GLN A 94 6.90 12.47 -4.02
CA GLN A 94 5.64 12.69 -4.72
C GLN A 94 5.67 14.00 -5.49
N GLN A 95 5.06 13.99 -6.66
CA GLN A 95 5.00 15.16 -7.53
C GLN A 95 4.04 16.22 -6.99
N GLY A 96 4.53 17.28 -6.34
CA GLY A 96 3.69 18.43 -5.97
C GLY A 96 3.37 19.38 -7.13
N ILE A 97 4.17 19.35 -8.20
CA ILE A 97 3.82 19.83 -9.54
C ILE A 97 4.05 18.71 -10.55
N ALA A 98 3.28 18.66 -11.63
CA ALA A 98 3.41 17.60 -12.63
C ALA A 98 4.73 17.72 -13.40
N ILE A 99 5.58 16.69 -13.33
CA ILE A 99 6.86 16.57 -14.05
C ILE A 99 6.90 15.40 -15.05
N GLY A 100 5.83 14.60 -15.11
CA GLY A 100 5.67 13.51 -16.07
C GLY A 100 5.17 12.22 -15.41
N GLN A 101 4.80 11.22 -16.21
CA GLN A 101 4.33 9.92 -15.72
C GLN A 101 5.40 8.82 -15.79
N SER A 102 6.42 9.04 -16.61
CA SER A 102 7.64 8.23 -16.72
C SER A 102 8.75 9.06 -17.36
N GLY A 103 10.02 8.68 -17.17
CA GLY A 103 11.17 9.33 -17.79
C GLY A 103 12.30 9.59 -16.80
N LEU A 104 13.33 10.33 -17.22
CA LEU A 104 14.44 10.67 -16.33
C LEU A 104 14.10 11.90 -15.49
N LEU A 105 14.40 11.82 -14.20
CA LEU A 105 14.39 12.98 -13.31
C LEU A 105 15.69 13.78 -13.49
N SER A 106 15.58 15.10 -13.54
CA SER A 106 16.72 16.02 -13.60
C SER A 106 16.64 17.07 -12.49
N ALA A 107 17.76 17.77 -12.25
CA ALA A 107 17.79 18.87 -11.29
C ALA A 107 16.70 19.94 -11.56
N ASP A 108 16.47 20.30 -12.83
CA ASP A 108 15.49 21.33 -13.19
C ASP A 108 14.04 20.90 -12.90
N LEU A 109 13.77 19.59 -12.90
CA LEU A 109 12.47 19.04 -12.55
C LEU A 109 12.30 18.93 -11.04
N LEU A 110 13.36 18.67 -10.29
CA LEU A 110 13.31 18.49 -8.84
C LEU A 110 13.35 19.82 -8.05
N LEU A 111 14.12 20.79 -8.53
CA LEU A 111 14.44 22.03 -7.81
C LEU A 111 13.49 23.16 -8.21
N ALA A 112 12.97 23.90 -7.22
CA ALA A 112 12.18 25.11 -7.49
C ALA A 112 13.07 26.29 -7.91
N GLU A 113 12.60 27.10 -8.86
CA GLU A 113 13.30 28.33 -9.22
C GLU A 113 13.24 29.38 -8.09
N PRO A 114 14.33 30.13 -7.84
CA PRO A 114 14.28 31.21 -6.87
C PRO A 114 13.34 32.31 -7.38
N VAL A 115 12.33 32.66 -6.58
CA VAL A 115 11.52 33.87 -6.81
C VAL A 115 12.45 35.07 -6.71
N VAL A 116 12.85 35.62 -7.86
CA VAL A 116 13.51 36.92 -7.89
C VAL A 116 12.42 37.94 -7.58
N THR A 117 12.30 38.35 -6.33
CA THR A 117 11.47 39.52 -5.97
C THR A 117 12.04 40.72 -6.69
N ALA A 118 11.44 41.09 -7.82
CA ALA A 118 11.70 42.36 -8.48
C ALA A 118 11.36 43.46 -7.47
N ALA A 119 12.38 44.23 -7.10
CA ALA A 119 12.24 45.38 -6.23
C ALA A 119 11.14 46.29 -6.78
N ALA A 120 10.22 46.68 -5.90
CA ALA A 120 9.14 47.61 -6.20
C ALA A 120 9.72 48.92 -6.75
N GLU A 121 9.48 49.20 -8.03
CA GLU A 121 9.57 50.55 -8.56
C GLU A 121 8.29 51.31 -8.20
N GLU A 122 8.51 52.44 -7.55
CA GLU A 122 7.55 53.44 -7.06
C GLU A 122 6.76 54.06 -8.24
N PRO A 123 5.45 54.36 -8.11
CA PRO A 123 4.65 54.81 -9.25
C PRO A 123 4.87 56.31 -9.51
N GLU A 124 5.35 56.65 -10.70
CA GLU A 124 5.36 58.03 -11.21
C GLU A 124 4.08 58.34 -12.01
N ALA A 125 3.68 59.61 -11.97
CA ALA A 125 2.34 60.15 -12.16
C ALA A 125 1.73 60.07 -13.58
N ALA A 126 0.39 60.15 -13.60
CA ALA A 126 -0.48 60.14 -14.76
C ALA A 126 -0.38 61.40 -15.66
N GLU A 127 -0.57 61.22 -16.98
CA GLU A 127 -1.04 62.27 -17.88
C GLU A 127 -2.21 61.80 -18.76
N VAL A 128 -3.07 62.78 -19.06
CA VAL A 128 -4.47 62.70 -19.51
C VAL A 128 -4.57 62.83 -21.03
N VAL A 129 -5.37 62.01 -21.73
CA VAL A 129 -5.90 62.37 -23.06
C VAL A 129 -7.33 61.85 -23.30
N VAL A 130 -8.09 62.65 -24.05
CA VAL A 130 -9.55 62.87 -24.08
C VAL A 130 -10.30 61.95 -25.07
N SER A 131 -11.57 61.64 -24.77
CA SER A 131 -12.55 60.91 -25.61
C SER A 131 -13.01 61.65 -26.88
N PRO A 132 -13.79 60.99 -27.79
CA PRO A 132 -15.24 61.18 -27.74
C PRO A 132 -16.12 59.95 -28.05
N VAL A 133 -17.34 59.98 -27.48
CA VAL A 133 -18.51 59.07 -27.62
C VAL A 133 -19.28 59.33 -28.94
N PRO A 134 -20.23 58.47 -29.44
CA PRO A 134 -21.65 58.52 -28.98
C PRO A 134 -22.53 57.21 -29.07
N VAL A 135 -23.21 56.86 -27.95
CA VAL A 135 -24.65 56.45 -27.70
C VAL A 135 -25.35 55.22 -28.39
N PRO A 136 -26.51 54.68 -27.89
CA PRO A 136 -26.80 53.97 -26.61
C PRO A 136 -27.84 52.78 -26.80
N VAL A 137 -28.53 52.34 -25.70
CA VAL A 137 -29.87 51.66 -25.58
C VAL A 137 -29.83 50.21 -25.02
N PRO A 138 -30.70 49.78 -24.05
CA PRO A 138 -30.99 50.28 -22.69
C PRO A 138 -30.94 49.15 -21.59
N GLU A 139 -31.08 49.52 -20.30
CA GLU A 139 -31.21 48.60 -19.14
C GLU A 139 -32.66 48.10 -18.90
N PRO A 140 -32.92 47.22 -17.88
CA PRO A 140 -33.08 47.65 -16.46
C PRO A 140 -32.28 46.77 -15.46
N ALA A 141 -31.58 47.32 -14.45
CA ALA A 141 -32.04 47.80 -13.12
C ALA A 141 -32.70 46.67 -12.29
N GLU A 142 -32.30 46.31 -11.06
CA GLU A 142 -31.96 47.02 -9.81
C GLU A 142 -31.29 46.00 -8.84
N SER A 143 -30.83 46.26 -7.61
CA SER A 143 -30.11 47.32 -6.88
C SER A 143 -29.88 46.77 -5.45
N MET A 144 -29.13 47.50 -4.60
CA MET A 144 -28.88 47.31 -3.15
C MET A 144 -27.77 46.29 -2.79
N GLY A 145 -26.63 46.62 -2.18
CA GLY A 145 -26.22 47.79 -1.41
C GLY A 145 -26.10 47.46 0.08
N MET A 146 -24.87 47.37 0.60
CA MET A 146 -24.38 48.07 1.80
C MET A 146 -23.17 47.36 2.45
N GLU A 147 -22.21 48.22 2.77
CA GLU A 147 -20.94 48.02 3.46
C GLU A 147 -21.13 48.06 5.00
N HIS A 148 -20.15 47.52 5.73
CA HIS A 148 -19.66 47.81 7.11
C HIS A 148 -19.13 46.48 7.69
N GLY A 149 -17.95 46.32 8.31
CA GLY A 149 -17.01 47.25 8.91
C GLY A 149 -16.57 46.67 10.27
N HIS A 150 -15.31 46.20 10.32
CA HIS A 150 -14.39 46.13 11.48
C HIS A 150 -14.57 45.12 12.66
N VAL A 151 -13.52 44.29 12.77
CA VAL A 151 -12.63 44.02 13.94
C VAL A 151 -13.14 43.16 15.10
N GLY A 152 -12.41 42.05 15.33
CA GLY A 152 -11.83 41.77 16.64
C GLY A 152 -12.14 40.40 17.27
N GLU A 153 -11.06 39.69 17.57
CA GLU A 153 -10.92 38.70 18.65
C GLU A 153 -11.32 37.24 18.37
N GLY A 154 -10.29 36.49 17.95
CA GLY A 154 -9.78 35.35 18.72
C GLY A 154 -10.62 34.09 18.68
N HIS A 155 -10.25 33.14 17.83
CA HIS A 155 -10.50 31.73 18.11
C HIS A 155 -9.35 30.86 17.61
N ASP A 156 -8.73 30.19 18.58
CA ASP A 156 -8.08 28.90 18.40
C ASP A 156 -9.03 27.97 17.65
N HIS A 157 -8.60 27.42 16.51
CA HIS A 157 -9.29 26.30 15.89
C HIS A 157 -8.31 25.19 15.55
N ALA A 158 -8.17 24.30 16.53
CA ALA A 158 -8.01 22.88 16.26
C ALA A 158 -9.05 22.45 15.21
N MET A 159 -8.59 21.90 14.10
CA MET A 159 -9.47 21.27 13.12
C MET A 159 -9.67 19.82 13.53
N HIS A 160 -10.76 19.60 14.27
CA HIS A 160 -11.33 18.29 14.50
C HIS A 160 -12.72 18.25 13.84
N GLY A 161 -12.94 17.23 12.99
CA GLY A 161 -14.24 16.60 12.80
C GLY A 161 -15.19 17.20 11.76
N SER A 162 -15.44 16.42 10.70
CA SER A 162 -16.77 16.31 10.09
C SER A 162 -17.17 14.83 10.15
N SER A 163 -18.42 14.59 10.51
CA SER A 163 -18.93 13.41 11.21
C SER A 163 -19.29 12.22 10.31
N SER A 164 -18.58 11.11 10.48
CA SER A 164 -19.21 9.83 10.81
C SER A 164 -18.81 9.46 12.25
N SER A 165 -19.68 8.73 12.94
CA SER A 165 -19.57 8.33 14.35
C SER A 165 -18.18 7.80 14.70
N GLY A 166 -17.60 8.23 15.83
CA GLY A 166 -16.29 7.76 16.34
C GLY A 166 -16.25 6.29 16.80
N GLU A 167 -17.07 5.43 16.19
CA GLU A 167 -17.19 4.00 16.43
C GLU A 167 -16.47 3.17 15.37
N TYR A 168 -16.42 3.63 14.11
CA TYR A 168 -15.82 2.90 12.99
C TYR A 168 -14.59 3.62 12.44
N THR A 169 -13.56 2.84 12.11
CA THR A 169 -12.30 3.36 11.54
C THR A 169 -12.45 3.60 10.05
N ASP A 170 -12.08 4.79 9.61
CA ASP A 170 -12.04 5.18 8.20
C ASP A 170 -10.84 4.51 7.49
N ILE A 171 -11.06 3.92 6.32
CA ILE A 171 -10.02 3.21 5.54
C ILE A 171 -8.81 4.11 5.23
N THR A 172 -9.01 5.42 5.10
CA THR A 172 -7.94 6.38 4.83
C THR A 172 -6.96 6.55 5.99
N SER A 173 -7.35 6.09 7.20
CA SER A 173 -6.45 6.00 8.36
C SER A 173 -5.28 5.06 8.12
N TRP A 174 -5.42 4.12 7.19
CA TRP A 174 -4.39 3.14 6.83
C TRP A 174 -3.59 3.52 5.59
N GLY A 175 -4.05 4.51 4.83
CA GLY A 175 -3.38 4.96 3.63
C GLY A 175 -4.36 5.55 2.63
N THR A 176 -3.83 6.35 1.72
CA THR A 176 -4.57 6.86 0.57
C THR A 176 -3.74 6.74 -0.70
N PHE A 177 -4.40 6.42 -1.82
CA PHE A 177 -3.74 6.08 -3.08
C PHE A 177 -4.37 6.85 -4.23
N HIS A 178 -4.03 8.12 -4.36
CA HIS A 178 -4.68 9.01 -5.31
C HIS A 178 -4.05 8.91 -6.72
N GLY A 179 -4.90 8.77 -7.73
CA GLY A 179 -4.55 8.82 -9.16
C GLY A 179 -4.82 10.20 -9.77
N SER A 180 -4.96 10.29 -11.10
CA SER A 180 -5.25 11.53 -11.84
C SER A 180 -6.72 11.94 -11.85
N ASN A 181 -7.59 11.21 -11.14
CA ASN A 181 -9.04 11.30 -11.20
C ASN A 181 -9.65 11.67 -9.85
N HIS A 182 -10.60 12.61 -9.91
CA HIS A 182 -11.21 13.31 -8.78
C HIS A 182 -12.38 12.47 -8.19
N ASN A 183 -12.10 11.28 -7.64
CA ASN A 183 -13.12 10.40 -7.06
C ASN A 183 -12.74 9.67 -5.75
N SER A 184 -11.61 10.04 -5.15
CA SER A 184 -10.99 9.34 -4.03
C SER A 184 -10.91 10.18 -2.74
N GLU A 185 -11.37 11.43 -2.78
CA GLU A 185 -11.31 12.38 -1.67
C GLU A 185 -12.66 12.56 -0.96
N HIS A 186 -12.62 13.11 0.26
CA HIS A 186 -13.81 13.30 1.09
C HIS A 186 -14.80 14.33 0.50
N ASN A 187 -14.29 15.34 -0.22
CA ASN A 187 -15.10 16.33 -0.94
C ASN A 187 -15.84 15.75 -2.16
N GLU A 188 -15.51 14.52 -2.58
CA GLU A 188 -16.08 13.83 -3.74
C GLU A 188 -17.18 12.81 -3.36
N LEU A 189 -17.44 12.64 -2.06
CA LEU A 189 -18.55 11.85 -1.51
C LEU A 189 -19.91 12.55 -1.66
N VAL A 190 -20.28 12.89 -2.90
CA VAL A 190 -21.57 13.53 -3.23
C VAL A 190 -22.62 12.51 -3.67
N GLY A 191 -23.90 12.89 -3.64
CA GLY A 191 -24.97 12.01 -4.11
C GLY A 191 -25.23 10.80 -3.20
N GLY A 192 -25.05 10.95 -1.89
CA GLY A 192 -25.34 9.91 -0.89
C GLY A 192 -24.22 8.89 -0.68
N ARG A 193 -23.09 9.05 -1.38
CA ARG A 193 -21.87 8.26 -1.17
C ARG A 193 -21.30 8.49 0.23
N THR A 194 -20.68 7.46 0.80
CA THR A 194 -20.00 7.52 2.09
C THR A 194 -18.58 6.99 2.02
N ALA A 195 -17.78 7.35 3.03
CA ALA A 195 -16.44 6.80 3.23
C ALA A 195 -16.50 5.29 3.50
N ILE A 196 -15.48 4.55 3.08
CA ILE A 196 -15.29 3.15 3.49
C ILE A 196 -14.82 3.15 4.94
N THR A 197 -15.54 2.43 5.81
CA THR A 197 -15.21 2.31 7.23
C THR A 197 -15.34 0.87 7.71
N THR A 198 -14.81 0.55 8.89
CA THR A 198 -14.93 -0.78 9.51
C THR A 198 -16.36 -1.22 9.82
N GLU A 199 -17.36 -0.36 9.63
CA GLU A 199 -18.77 -0.76 9.60
C GLU A 199 -19.03 -1.85 8.54
N ALA A 200 -18.29 -1.80 7.42
CA ALA A 200 -18.36 -2.82 6.38
C ALA A 200 -17.98 -4.22 6.90
N LEU A 201 -17.03 -4.33 7.84
CA LEU A 201 -16.67 -5.62 8.43
C LEU A 201 -17.82 -6.20 9.27
N VAL A 202 -18.64 -5.34 9.88
CA VAL A 202 -19.83 -5.78 10.63
C VAL A 202 -20.88 -6.35 9.69
N ALA A 203 -21.17 -5.67 8.57
CA ALA A 203 -22.07 -6.19 7.54
C ALA A 203 -21.54 -7.51 6.93
N TYR A 204 -20.24 -7.54 6.60
CA TYR A 204 -19.55 -8.70 6.04
C TYR A 204 -19.64 -9.93 6.97
N ASN A 205 -19.30 -9.77 8.26
CA ASN A 205 -19.41 -10.84 9.23
C ASN A 205 -20.86 -11.22 9.55
N GLY A 206 -21.80 -10.27 9.42
CA GLY A 206 -23.23 -10.54 9.46
C GLY A 206 -23.67 -11.53 8.37
N LEU A 207 -23.23 -11.29 7.12
CA LEU A 207 -23.47 -12.19 6.00
C LEU A 207 -22.78 -13.54 6.18
N ARG A 208 -21.53 -13.57 6.67
CA ARG A 208 -20.84 -14.82 7.01
C ARG A 208 -21.61 -15.64 8.04
N ALA A 209 -22.10 -15.01 9.10
CA ALA A 209 -22.90 -15.69 10.11
C ALA A 209 -24.22 -16.25 9.55
N PHE A 210 -24.88 -15.52 8.64
CA PHE A 210 -26.04 -16.05 7.91
C PHE A 210 -25.68 -17.29 7.08
N ALA A 211 -24.50 -17.28 6.44
CA ALA A 211 -23.96 -18.41 5.69
C ALA A 211 -23.46 -19.57 6.57
N GLY A 212 -23.53 -19.47 7.90
CA GLY A 212 -22.99 -20.47 8.82
C GLY A 212 -21.46 -20.46 8.93
N LEU A 213 -20.81 -19.38 8.50
CA LEU A 213 -19.37 -19.17 8.57
C LEU A 213 -18.99 -18.39 9.83
N GLU A 214 -17.80 -18.67 10.37
CA GLU A 214 -17.26 -17.92 11.51
C GLU A 214 -16.87 -16.50 11.10
N ALA A 215 -16.98 -15.57 12.05
CA ALA A 215 -16.52 -14.20 11.86
C ALA A 215 -14.98 -14.15 11.74
N VAL A 216 -14.48 -13.24 10.91
CA VAL A 216 -13.04 -13.06 10.64
C VAL A 216 -12.64 -11.59 10.79
N GLY A 217 -11.34 -11.34 10.96
CA GLY A 217 -10.77 -9.99 10.95
C GLY A 217 -10.61 -9.44 9.54
N ILE A 218 -10.41 -8.13 9.39
CA ILE A 218 -10.04 -7.54 8.09
C ILE A 218 -8.72 -8.12 7.60
N GLU A 219 -7.80 -8.48 8.50
CA GLU A 219 -6.51 -9.04 8.13
C GLU A 219 -6.65 -10.39 7.43
N ASP A 220 -7.56 -11.26 7.88
CA ASP A 220 -7.83 -12.55 7.22
C ASP A 220 -8.38 -12.36 5.80
N VAL A 221 -9.24 -11.34 5.61
CA VAL A 221 -9.78 -10.99 4.28
C VAL A 221 -8.68 -10.41 3.39
N GLY A 222 -7.80 -9.58 3.94
CA GLY A 222 -6.68 -9.00 3.22
C GLY A 222 -5.68 -10.07 2.77
N GLU A 223 -5.27 -10.93 3.70
CA GLU A 223 -4.43 -12.10 3.44
C GLU A 223 -5.04 -12.96 2.32
N TRP A 224 -6.32 -13.33 2.45
CA TRP A 224 -7.01 -14.06 1.39
C TRP A 224 -6.90 -13.36 0.03
N ALA A 225 -7.17 -12.05 -0.05
CA ALA A 225 -7.11 -11.30 -1.30
C ALA A 225 -5.70 -11.32 -1.94
N PHE A 226 -4.64 -11.15 -1.14
CA PHE A 226 -3.26 -11.28 -1.60
C PHE A 226 -2.98 -12.69 -2.15
N SER A 227 -3.38 -13.74 -1.44
CA SER A 227 -3.17 -15.13 -1.90
C SER A 227 -3.92 -15.50 -3.17
N ARG A 228 -5.01 -14.78 -3.47
CA ARG A 228 -5.83 -14.98 -4.67
C ARG A 228 -5.40 -14.11 -5.86
N GLY A 229 -4.33 -13.32 -5.73
CA GLY A 229 -3.88 -12.42 -6.80
C GLY A 229 -4.87 -11.30 -7.09
N LEU A 230 -5.63 -10.87 -6.08
CA LEU A 230 -6.65 -9.83 -6.17
C LEU A 230 -6.10 -8.43 -5.88
N THR A 231 -4.78 -8.30 -5.79
CA THR A 231 -4.05 -7.06 -5.51
C THR A 231 -3.05 -6.77 -6.63
N ASN A 232 -2.68 -5.49 -6.79
CA ASN A 232 -1.65 -5.09 -7.78
C ASN A 232 -0.22 -5.26 -7.25
N ASN A 233 -0.06 -5.28 -5.93
CA ASN A 233 1.16 -5.70 -5.27
C ASN A 233 1.09 -7.19 -4.95
N SER A 234 2.22 -7.87 -5.14
CA SER A 234 2.36 -9.28 -4.82
C SER A 234 2.52 -9.57 -3.34
N GLN A 235 2.86 -8.55 -2.54
CA GLN A 235 3.06 -8.63 -1.10
C GLN A 235 2.50 -7.39 -0.42
N ALA A 236 1.98 -7.56 0.79
CA ALA A 236 1.42 -6.48 1.58
C ALA A 236 2.51 -5.78 2.40
N TRP A 237 2.48 -4.45 2.44
CA TRP A 237 3.38 -3.65 3.27
C TRP A 237 2.63 -2.61 4.09
N GLY A 238 3.18 -2.25 5.26
CA GLY A 238 2.53 -1.30 6.17
C GLY A 238 1.11 -1.75 6.54
N ASN A 239 0.12 -0.90 6.25
CA ASN A 239 -1.28 -1.19 6.55
C ASN A 239 -2.05 -1.79 5.35
N ASP A 240 -1.36 -2.24 4.31
CA ASP A 240 -1.99 -2.77 3.10
C ASP A 240 -2.93 -3.95 3.38
N ILE A 241 -2.51 -4.89 4.25
CA ILE A 241 -3.36 -6.04 4.65
C ILE A 241 -4.72 -5.54 5.17
N GLN A 242 -4.70 -4.52 6.03
CA GLN A 242 -5.89 -4.00 6.68
C GLN A 242 -6.80 -3.26 5.70
N GLY A 243 -6.22 -2.39 4.87
CA GLY A 243 -7.02 -1.63 3.91
C GLY A 243 -7.52 -2.49 2.75
N VAL A 244 -6.71 -3.39 2.19
CA VAL A 244 -7.16 -4.40 1.21
C VAL A 244 -8.27 -5.26 1.81
N GLY A 245 -8.07 -5.72 3.04
CA GLY A 245 -9.04 -6.52 3.78
C GLY A 245 -10.37 -5.80 4.00
N LEU A 246 -10.34 -4.54 4.45
CA LEU A 246 -11.55 -3.75 4.62
C LEU A 246 -12.25 -3.49 3.28
N TRP A 247 -11.48 -3.20 2.24
CA TRP A 247 -12.01 -2.93 0.91
C TRP A 247 -12.72 -4.16 0.33
N TYR A 248 -12.10 -5.34 0.41
CA TYR A 248 -12.74 -6.59 -0.03
C TYR A 248 -13.90 -7.01 0.88
N ALA A 249 -13.82 -6.82 2.20
CA ALA A 249 -14.94 -7.07 3.09
C ALA A 249 -16.17 -6.22 2.70
N MET A 250 -15.95 -4.95 2.34
CA MET A 250 -16.99 -4.06 1.82
C MET A 250 -17.59 -4.59 0.51
N GLN A 251 -16.77 -4.99 -0.47
CA GLN A 251 -17.26 -5.56 -1.73
C GLN A 251 -18.06 -6.86 -1.52
N GLY A 252 -17.56 -7.76 -0.67
CA GLY A 252 -18.25 -9.00 -0.32
C GLY A 252 -19.61 -8.73 0.35
N ALA A 253 -19.66 -7.78 1.29
CA ALA A 253 -20.91 -7.39 1.96
C ALA A 253 -21.92 -6.74 1.00
N LYS A 254 -21.47 -6.01 -0.01
CA LYS A 254 -22.35 -5.38 -1.01
C LYS A 254 -23.04 -6.37 -1.93
N VAL A 255 -22.39 -7.49 -2.25
CA VAL A 255 -22.83 -8.36 -3.36
C VAL A 255 -23.08 -9.82 -2.96
N GLY A 256 -22.27 -10.39 -2.07
CA GLY A 256 -22.27 -11.84 -1.81
C GLY A 256 -23.53 -12.42 -1.14
N TRP A 257 -24.54 -11.59 -0.87
CA TRP A 257 -25.84 -11.99 -0.34
C TRP A 257 -26.89 -12.30 -1.42
N ILE A 258 -26.62 -11.92 -2.67
CA ILE A 258 -27.50 -12.14 -3.81
C ILE A 258 -27.56 -13.64 -4.11
N ALA A 259 -28.77 -14.15 -4.33
CA ALA A 259 -28.98 -15.53 -4.75
C ALA A 259 -28.57 -15.70 -6.22
N ASP A 260 -27.82 -16.75 -6.50
CA ASP A 260 -27.12 -16.98 -7.76
C ASP A 260 -28.09 -16.95 -8.95
N GLU A 261 -29.25 -17.61 -8.83
CA GLU A 261 -30.26 -17.67 -9.89
C GLU A 261 -31.02 -16.35 -10.11
N LEU A 262 -30.84 -15.39 -9.21
CA LEU A 262 -31.45 -14.06 -9.25
C LEU A 262 -30.45 -12.97 -9.56
N TYR A 263 -29.17 -13.29 -9.73
CA TYR A 263 -28.16 -12.30 -10.08
C TYR A 263 -28.43 -11.73 -11.47
N ASP A 264 -28.44 -10.40 -11.53
CA ASP A 264 -28.43 -9.57 -12.72
C ASP A 264 -27.56 -8.35 -12.38
N PRO A 265 -26.61 -7.96 -13.23
CA PRO A 265 -25.68 -6.88 -12.91
C PRO A 265 -26.39 -5.56 -12.59
N GLN A 266 -27.56 -5.29 -13.17
CA GLN A 266 -28.34 -4.08 -12.92
C GLN A 266 -28.78 -3.96 -11.45
N ILE A 267 -28.96 -5.08 -10.74
CA ILE A 267 -29.30 -5.09 -9.31
C ILE A 267 -28.22 -4.37 -8.51
N LEU A 268 -26.94 -4.54 -8.85
CA LEU A 268 -25.83 -3.89 -8.15
C LEU A 268 -25.91 -2.37 -8.25
N ALA A 269 -26.30 -1.86 -9.41
CA ALA A 269 -26.50 -0.44 -9.62
C ALA A 269 -27.75 0.07 -8.89
N ASP A 270 -28.87 -0.64 -9.05
CA ASP A 270 -30.16 -0.23 -8.52
C ASP A 270 -30.19 -0.21 -6.98
N ILE A 271 -29.61 -1.23 -6.33
CA ILE A 271 -29.61 -1.30 -4.87
C ILE A 271 -28.73 -0.22 -4.24
N GLN A 272 -27.56 0.05 -4.83
CA GLN A 272 -26.67 1.11 -4.35
C GLN A 272 -27.29 2.49 -4.59
N ARG A 273 -27.93 2.72 -5.74
CA ARG A 273 -28.66 3.96 -6.01
C ARG A 273 -29.80 4.16 -5.01
N THR A 274 -30.55 3.09 -4.71
CA THR A 274 -31.64 3.09 -3.72
C THR A 274 -31.10 3.35 -2.31
N ALA A 275 -29.98 2.74 -1.92
CA ALA A 275 -29.35 3.00 -0.63
C ALA A 275 -28.85 4.45 -0.49
N ARG A 276 -28.33 5.04 -1.58
CA ARG A 276 -27.75 6.40 -1.58
C ARG A 276 -28.82 7.51 -1.68
N LEU A 277 -29.90 7.28 -2.43
CA LEU A 277 -30.86 8.33 -2.80
C LEU A 277 -32.33 8.01 -2.45
N GLY A 278 -32.65 6.75 -2.13
CA GLY A 278 -33.99 6.25 -1.89
C GLY A 278 -34.31 6.02 -0.41
N ASP A 279 -35.33 5.21 -0.16
CA ASP A 279 -35.78 4.85 1.19
C ASP A 279 -35.14 3.51 1.64
N PRO A 280 -34.64 3.40 2.89
CA PRO A 280 -34.19 2.13 3.47
C PRO A 280 -35.19 0.96 3.32
N VAL A 281 -36.49 1.24 3.34
CA VAL A 281 -37.54 0.21 3.14
C VAL A 281 -37.46 -0.40 1.75
N ASP A 282 -37.19 0.40 0.72
CA ASP A 282 -37.06 -0.07 -0.66
C ASP A 282 -35.78 -0.91 -0.82
N VAL A 283 -34.69 -0.55 -0.13
CA VAL A 283 -33.47 -1.37 -0.09
C VAL A 283 -33.78 -2.75 0.48
N MET A 284 -34.48 -2.82 1.62
CA MET A 284 -34.82 -4.10 2.25
C MET A 284 -35.83 -4.92 1.42
N ALA A 285 -36.68 -4.28 0.63
CA ALA A 285 -37.55 -4.97 -0.32
C ALA A 285 -36.73 -5.63 -1.44
N MET A 286 -35.71 -4.94 -1.97
CA MET A 286 -34.78 -5.53 -2.94
C MET A 286 -33.98 -6.69 -2.34
N VAL A 287 -33.54 -6.57 -1.08
CA VAL A 287 -32.84 -7.67 -0.40
C VAL A 287 -33.71 -8.92 -0.25
N GLU A 288 -35.00 -8.73 0.01
CA GLU A 288 -35.97 -9.82 0.10
C GLU A 288 -36.30 -10.44 -1.27
N GLU A 289 -36.27 -9.65 -2.33
CA GLU A 289 -36.55 -10.09 -3.70
C GLU A 289 -35.37 -10.84 -4.33
N TYR A 290 -34.14 -10.36 -4.17
CA TYR A 290 -32.96 -10.87 -4.89
C TYR A 290 -31.97 -11.65 -4.01
N GLY A 291 -32.17 -11.66 -2.69
CA GLY A 291 -31.24 -12.28 -1.75
C GLY A 291 -31.50 -13.75 -1.51
N HIS A 292 -30.51 -14.41 -0.92
CA HIS A 292 -30.68 -15.76 -0.37
C HIS A 292 -31.87 -15.83 0.60
N GLY A 293 -32.66 -16.90 0.51
CA GLY A 293 -33.88 -17.07 1.27
C GLY A 293 -33.69 -16.89 2.77
N GLY A 294 -34.38 -15.91 3.36
CA GLY A 294 -34.30 -15.60 4.79
C GLY A 294 -33.23 -14.57 5.19
N PHE A 295 -32.41 -14.08 4.26
CA PHE A 295 -31.37 -13.09 4.55
C PHE A 295 -31.97 -11.74 5.02
N ALA A 296 -33.01 -11.23 4.36
CA ALA A 296 -33.70 -10.00 4.76
C ALA A 296 -34.28 -10.10 6.19
N ASP A 297 -34.87 -11.25 6.53
CA ASP A 297 -35.39 -11.52 7.88
C ASP A 297 -34.28 -11.65 8.92
N TYR A 298 -33.13 -12.21 8.53
CA TYR A 298 -31.96 -12.29 9.39
C TYR A 298 -31.39 -10.90 9.69
N LEU A 299 -31.27 -10.01 8.69
CA LEU A 299 -30.82 -8.63 8.91
C LEU A 299 -31.71 -7.89 9.92
N ARG A 300 -33.04 -8.03 9.79
CA ARG A 300 -34.03 -7.47 10.73
C ARG A 300 -33.89 -8.03 12.14
N GLN A 301 -33.80 -9.36 12.26
CA GLN A 301 -33.72 -10.04 13.57
C GLN A 301 -32.40 -9.76 14.30
N SER A 302 -31.33 -9.54 13.54
CA SER A 302 -29.98 -9.27 14.07
C SER A 302 -29.69 -7.78 14.21
N SER A 303 -30.65 -6.89 13.90
CA SER A 303 -30.46 -5.43 13.90
C SER A 303 -29.30 -4.96 13.02
N LEU A 304 -29.09 -5.62 11.87
CA LEU A 304 -28.00 -5.34 10.92
C LEU A 304 -28.44 -4.50 9.70
N GLU A 305 -29.72 -4.15 9.60
CA GLU A 305 -30.27 -3.41 8.46
C GLU A 305 -29.53 -2.09 8.21
N GLU A 306 -29.31 -1.28 9.25
CA GLU A 306 -28.64 0.01 9.13
C GLU A 306 -27.18 -0.14 8.68
N VAL A 307 -26.44 -1.07 9.30
CA VAL A 307 -25.05 -1.38 8.98
C VAL A 307 -24.90 -1.86 7.53
N PHE A 308 -25.80 -2.73 7.09
CA PHE A 308 -25.84 -3.22 5.71
C PHE A 308 -26.11 -2.09 4.71
N ILE A 309 -27.14 -1.27 4.96
CA ILE A 309 -27.50 -0.14 4.10
C ILE A 309 -26.38 0.92 4.06
N ASN A 310 -25.71 1.20 5.18
CA ASN A 310 -24.57 2.11 5.21
C ASN A 310 -23.38 1.56 4.41
N THR A 311 -23.16 0.23 4.45
CA THR A 311 -22.14 -0.43 3.64
C THR A 311 -22.42 -0.31 2.13
N LEU A 312 -23.68 -0.45 1.71
CA LEU A 312 -24.09 -0.23 0.31
C LEU A 312 -23.81 1.19 -0.19
N LYS A 313 -23.82 2.19 0.69
CA LYS A 313 -23.54 3.59 0.33
C LYS A 313 -22.06 3.87 0.09
N MET A 314 -21.15 3.06 0.64
CA MET A 314 -19.71 3.30 0.59
C MET A 314 -19.21 3.40 -0.85
N GLU A 315 -18.34 4.35 -1.14
CA GLU A 315 -17.78 4.54 -2.48
C GLU A 315 -16.54 3.66 -2.70
N PRO A 316 -16.53 2.69 -3.65
CA PRO A 316 -15.38 1.80 -3.86
C PRO A 316 -14.07 2.53 -4.17
N HIS A 317 -14.14 3.71 -4.81
CA HIS A 317 -12.96 4.54 -5.09
C HIS A 317 -12.44 5.32 -3.89
N TYR A 318 -13.18 5.42 -2.79
CA TYR A 318 -12.81 6.27 -1.67
C TYR A 318 -11.44 5.88 -1.09
N GLY A 319 -10.59 6.88 -0.87
CA GLY A 319 -9.20 6.68 -0.44
C GLY A 319 -8.29 6.08 -1.53
N GLY A 320 -8.80 5.82 -2.74
CA GLY A 320 -8.04 5.32 -3.87
C GLY A 320 -7.62 3.85 -3.79
N TRP A 321 -8.12 3.10 -2.80
CA TRP A 321 -7.74 1.71 -2.53
C TRP A 321 -8.04 0.75 -3.69
N MET A 322 -9.09 1.01 -4.47
CA MET A 322 -9.44 0.26 -5.68
C MET A 322 -8.26 0.15 -6.65
N HIS A 323 -7.67 1.30 -6.98
CA HIS A 323 -6.60 1.40 -7.98
C HIS A 323 -5.22 1.25 -7.38
N GLY A 324 -5.06 1.74 -6.16
CA GLY A 324 -3.78 1.72 -5.45
C GLY A 324 -3.38 0.34 -4.98
N ARG A 325 -4.32 -0.52 -4.59
CA ARG A 325 -4.02 -1.79 -3.92
C ARG A 325 -4.84 -2.98 -4.39
N THR A 326 -6.13 -2.78 -4.68
CA THR A 326 -7.06 -3.88 -5.02
C THR A 326 -7.26 -4.06 -6.52
N HIS A 327 -6.31 -3.56 -7.32
CA HIS A 327 -6.25 -3.74 -8.77
C HIS A 327 -5.60 -5.10 -9.10
N GLY A 328 -6.30 -6.19 -8.79
CA GLY A 328 -5.85 -7.54 -9.12
C GLY A 328 -5.96 -7.87 -10.61
N PHE A 329 -5.02 -8.69 -11.10
CA PHE A 329 -4.96 -9.15 -12.49
C PHE A 329 -5.48 -10.59 -12.67
N LEU A 330 -6.25 -11.11 -11.72
CA LEU A 330 -6.91 -12.41 -11.87
C LEU A 330 -7.79 -12.39 -13.13
N GLU A 331 -7.45 -13.23 -14.10
CA GLU A 331 -8.14 -13.35 -15.39
C GLU A 331 -9.50 -14.03 -15.22
N LEU A 332 -10.53 -13.44 -15.83
CA LEU A 332 -11.91 -13.90 -15.77
C LEU A 332 -12.40 -14.13 -17.20
N GLU A 333 -12.58 -15.41 -17.53
CA GLU A 333 -13.11 -15.88 -18.83
C GLU A 333 -12.35 -15.33 -20.06
N GLY A 334 -11.14 -14.81 -19.88
CA GLY A 334 -10.33 -14.20 -20.93
C GLY A 334 -10.86 -12.85 -21.46
N VAL A 335 -11.84 -12.24 -20.77
CA VAL A 335 -12.45 -10.97 -21.20
C VAL A 335 -12.25 -9.83 -20.20
N ALA A 336 -12.07 -10.15 -18.91
CA ALA A 336 -11.94 -9.18 -17.84
C ALA A 336 -10.88 -9.60 -16.82
N ILE A 337 -10.51 -8.66 -15.94
CA ILE A 337 -9.75 -8.92 -14.73
C ILE A 337 -10.56 -8.59 -13.47
N ALA A 338 -10.13 -9.07 -12.30
CA ALA A 338 -10.79 -8.80 -11.02
C ALA A 338 -11.09 -7.30 -10.78
N HIS A 339 -10.17 -6.43 -11.20
CA HIS A 339 -10.38 -4.99 -11.18
C HIS A 339 -11.65 -4.55 -11.95
N ASP A 340 -11.92 -5.11 -13.13
CA ASP A 340 -13.07 -4.73 -13.94
C ASP A 340 -14.39 -5.17 -13.26
N ILE A 341 -14.41 -6.40 -12.71
CA ILE A 341 -15.58 -6.89 -11.94
C ILE A 341 -15.88 -5.97 -10.77
N ASN A 342 -14.85 -5.55 -10.05
CA ASN A 342 -14.99 -4.66 -8.91
C ASN A 342 -15.73 -3.34 -9.27
N HIS A 343 -15.61 -2.85 -10.52
CA HIS A 343 -16.35 -1.68 -11.01
C HIS A 343 -17.84 -1.89 -11.25
N LEU A 344 -18.36 -3.13 -11.21
CA LEU A 344 -19.80 -3.37 -11.27
C LEU A 344 -20.55 -2.76 -10.08
N THR A 345 -19.83 -2.47 -9.00
CA THR A 345 -20.35 -1.75 -7.83
C THR A 345 -20.25 -0.22 -7.91
N VAL A 346 -19.84 0.35 -9.05
CA VAL A 346 -19.61 1.79 -9.18
C VAL A 346 -20.72 2.44 -9.99
N LEU A 347 -21.23 3.57 -9.48
CA LEU A 347 -22.17 4.45 -10.18
C LEU A 347 -21.47 5.74 -10.64
N GLY A 348 -22.03 6.37 -11.67
CA GLY A 348 -21.66 7.70 -12.13
C GLY A 348 -21.75 8.76 -11.03
N TRP A 349 -21.13 9.93 -11.24
CA TRP A 349 -21.10 11.02 -10.26
C TRP A 349 -22.48 11.43 -9.74
N ASP A 350 -23.46 11.55 -10.64
CA ASP A 350 -24.86 11.86 -10.36
C ASP A 350 -25.70 10.64 -9.93
N GLN A 351 -25.03 9.51 -9.74
CA GLN A 351 -25.56 8.19 -9.41
C GLN A 351 -26.47 7.59 -10.49
N SER A 352 -26.60 8.20 -11.67
CA SER A 352 -27.59 7.83 -12.69
C SER A 352 -27.12 6.76 -13.66
N GLN A 353 -25.81 6.66 -13.87
CA GLN A 353 -25.24 5.70 -14.79
C GLN A 353 -24.58 4.54 -14.05
N PRO A 354 -24.84 3.28 -14.45
CA PRO A 354 -24.24 2.12 -13.83
C PRO A 354 -22.83 1.83 -14.38
N PHE A 355 -22.04 1.07 -13.61
CA PHE A 355 -20.78 0.41 -14.01
C PHE A 355 -19.71 1.37 -14.54
N MET A 356 -19.52 2.48 -13.82
CA MET A 356 -18.62 3.55 -14.25
C MET A 356 -17.17 3.30 -13.86
N ASN A 357 -16.25 3.72 -14.74
CA ASN A 357 -14.83 3.78 -14.44
C ASN A 357 -14.45 5.07 -13.68
N ASP A 358 -13.19 5.13 -13.31
CA ASP A 358 -12.45 6.17 -12.62
C ASP A 358 -12.74 7.64 -12.93
N THR A 359 -13.00 8.00 -14.18
CA THR A 359 -13.28 9.40 -14.53
C THR A 359 -14.78 9.69 -14.63
N PHE A 360 -15.63 8.69 -14.39
CA PHE A 360 -17.07 8.70 -14.72
C PHE A 360 -17.40 9.00 -16.19
N ASP A 361 -16.38 9.00 -17.06
CA ASP A 361 -16.52 9.31 -18.49
C ASP A 361 -16.64 8.05 -19.36
N TRP A 362 -16.24 6.89 -18.84
CA TRP A 362 -16.20 5.62 -19.57
C TRP A 362 -16.76 4.46 -18.75
N PRO A 363 -17.65 3.63 -19.31
CA PRO A 363 -18.16 2.42 -18.66
C PRO A 363 -17.16 1.26 -18.71
N GLN A 364 -17.13 0.42 -17.67
CA GLN A 364 -16.33 -0.82 -17.62
C GLN A 364 -17.08 -2.01 -18.23
N TRP A 365 -17.29 -1.97 -19.55
CA TRP A 365 -17.98 -3.03 -20.29
C TRP A 365 -17.37 -4.44 -20.21
N PRO A 366 -16.03 -4.63 -20.09
CA PRO A 366 -15.47 -5.99 -20.05
C PRO A 366 -16.07 -6.87 -18.94
N ALA A 367 -16.43 -6.27 -17.81
CA ALA A 367 -17.08 -6.99 -16.71
C ALA A 367 -18.50 -7.48 -17.03
N LEU A 368 -19.21 -6.83 -17.95
CA LEU A 368 -20.54 -7.24 -18.40
C LEU A 368 -20.50 -8.39 -19.43
N ASP A 369 -19.33 -8.67 -19.98
CA ASP A 369 -19.11 -9.80 -20.88
C ASP A 369 -18.71 -11.10 -20.13
N VAL A 370 -18.46 -11.00 -18.82
CA VAL A 370 -18.23 -12.16 -17.93
C VAL A 370 -19.58 -12.79 -17.57
N SER A 371 -19.63 -14.13 -17.49
CA SER A 371 -20.86 -14.81 -17.09
C SER A 371 -21.32 -14.42 -15.68
N ASP A 372 -22.65 -14.33 -15.52
CA ASP A 372 -23.31 -14.07 -14.23
C ASP A 372 -22.83 -15.03 -13.13
N GLU A 373 -22.65 -16.30 -13.47
CA GLU A 373 -22.14 -17.36 -12.58
C GLU A 373 -20.72 -17.04 -12.08
N THR A 374 -19.82 -16.64 -12.96
CA THR A 374 -18.45 -16.25 -12.57
C THR A 374 -18.44 -14.99 -11.72
N VAL A 375 -19.28 -14.00 -12.03
CA VAL A 375 -19.35 -12.76 -11.24
C VAL A 375 -19.88 -13.03 -9.84
N ILE A 376 -20.96 -13.78 -9.70
CA ILE A 376 -21.51 -14.06 -8.37
C ILE A 376 -20.56 -14.93 -7.53
N ASN A 377 -19.91 -15.92 -8.15
CA ASN A 377 -18.88 -16.74 -7.52
C ASN A 377 -17.69 -15.92 -7.03
N TYR A 378 -17.26 -14.91 -7.80
CA TYR A 378 -16.19 -14.01 -7.39
C TYR A 378 -16.54 -13.29 -6.08
N TYR A 379 -17.73 -12.68 -6.00
CA TYR A 379 -18.14 -11.94 -4.80
C TYR A 379 -18.45 -12.83 -3.60
N GLN A 380 -19.09 -13.97 -3.82
CA GLN A 380 -19.36 -14.96 -2.77
C GLN A 380 -18.07 -15.65 -2.30
N GLY A 381 -17.05 -15.76 -3.17
CA GLY A 381 -15.69 -16.19 -2.84
C GLY A 381 -15.00 -15.26 -1.85
N ILE A 382 -15.24 -13.96 -1.94
CA ILE A 382 -14.78 -12.99 -0.92
C ILE A 382 -15.43 -13.31 0.45
N VAL A 383 -16.71 -13.66 0.47
CA VAL A 383 -17.45 -13.97 1.70
C VAL A 383 -17.02 -15.29 2.31
N SER A 384 -16.75 -16.32 1.49
CA SER A 384 -16.31 -17.63 1.97
C SER A 384 -14.80 -17.68 2.29
N LEU A 385 -14.02 -16.71 1.81
CA LEU A 385 -12.57 -16.80 1.66
C LEU A 385 -12.15 -18.03 0.81
N GLY A 386 -13.00 -18.38 -0.16
CA GLY A 386 -12.86 -19.51 -1.06
C GLY A 386 -12.00 -19.20 -2.29
N ASP A 387 -12.06 -20.07 -3.29
CA ASP A 387 -11.53 -19.76 -4.62
C ASP A 387 -12.56 -18.91 -5.38
N PRO A 388 -12.22 -17.67 -5.81
CA PRO A 388 -13.16 -16.77 -6.47
C PRO A 388 -13.68 -17.28 -7.82
N LEU A 389 -13.05 -18.29 -8.43
CA LEU A 389 -13.49 -18.89 -9.70
C LEU A 389 -14.28 -20.20 -9.51
N SER A 390 -14.50 -20.61 -8.26
CA SER A 390 -15.23 -21.82 -7.92
C SER A 390 -16.62 -21.47 -7.37
N ALA A 391 -17.49 -22.48 -7.31
CA ALA A 391 -18.77 -22.43 -6.61
C ALA A 391 -18.59 -21.94 -5.16
N ASN A 392 -19.28 -20.88 -4.77
CA ASN A 392 -19.28 -20.36 -3.41
C ASN A 392 -20.72 -20.08 -2.97
N LEU A 393 -21.12 -20.49 -1.76
CA LEU A 393 -22.43 -20.15 -1.18
C LEU A 393 -23.70 -20.55 -1.98
N GLU A 394 -23.59 -21.35 -3.05
CA GLU A 394 -24.70 -21.76 -3.95
C GLU A 394 -25.88 -22.49 -3.25
N SER A 395 -25.69 -22.92 -2.00
CA SER A 395 -26.73 -23.62 -1.24
C SER A 395 -26.68 -23.24 0.24
N LEU A 396 -27.04 -21.99 0.56
CA LEU A 396 -27.24 -21.59 1.95
C LEU A 396 -28.51 -22.24 2.52
N PRO A 397 -28.42 -23.02 3.61
CA PRO A 397 -29.61 -23.55 4.26
C PRO A 397 -30.41 -22.40 4.85
N GLY A 398 -31.71 -22.35 4.56
CA GLY A 398 -32.64 -21.43 5.23
C GLY A 398 -32.52 -21.52 6.77
N PRO A 399 -32.93 -20.46 7.49
CA PRO A 399 -32.32 -20.02 8.74
C PRO A 399 -32.18 -21.12 9.78
N GLN A 400 -30.93 -21.43 10.17
CA GLN A 400 -30.67 -22.06 11.46
C GLN A 400 -30.71 -20.98 12.55
N SER A 401 -31.59 -21.18 13.53
CA SER A 401 -31.72 -20.32 14.70
C SER A 401 -30.37 -20.25 15.44
N ALA A 402 -29.89 -19.04 15.70
CA ALA A 402 -28.64 -18.80 16.43
C ALA A 402 -28.59 -19.58 17.77
N PRO A 403 -27.43 -20.13 18.17
CA PRO A 403 -27.29 -20.80 19.45
C PRO A 403 -27.34 -19.75 20.58
N VAL A 404 -28.32 -19.91 21.46
CA VAL A 404 -28.44 -19.15 22.71
C VAL A 404 -27.28 -19.56 23.63
N VAL A 405 -26.35 -18.64 23.89
CA VAL A 405 -25.34 -18.79 24.94
C VAL A 405 -26.03 -18.71 26.30
N ALA A 406 -25.91 -19.76 27.12
CA ALA A 406 -26.26 -19.77 28.53
C ALA A 406 -24.98 -19.95 29.38
N PRO A 407 -24.89 -19.35 30.59
CA PRO A 407 -23.62 -19.09 31.26
C PRO A 407 -23.07 -20.29 32.06
N GLU A 408 -21.77 -20.18 32.36
CA GLU A 408 -20.86 -21.09 33.06
C GLU A 408 -21.42 -22.00 34.16
N ALA A 409 -20.85 -23.21 34.24
CA ALA A 409 -20.65 -23.93 35.50
C ALA A 409 -19.16 -24.26 35.67
N ALA A 410 -18.60 -23.79 36.77
CA ALA A 410 -17.20 -23.94 37.15
C ALA A 410 -16.91 -25.27 37.91
N VAL A 411 -15.60 -25.52 38.02
CA VAL A 411 -14.85 -26.29 39.05
C VAL A 411 -14.51 -27.76 38.73
N GLU A 412 -13.22 -28.04 38.47
CA GLU A 412 -12.37 -28.77 39.44
C GLU A 412 -10.85 -28.60 39.19
N MET A 413 -10.16 -28.18 40.24
CA MET A 413 -8.70 -28.11 40.36
C MET A 413 -8.23 -29.22 41.31
N ALA A 414 -7.20 -29.99 40.94
CA ALA A 414 -6.44 -30.84 41.87
C ALA A 414 -4.96 -31.04 41.46
N SER A 415 -4.12 -30.15 42.00
CA SER A 415 -2.77 -30.28 42.60
C SER A 415 -1.81 -31.49 42.37
N LEU A 416 -0.58 -31.17 41.93
CA LEU A 416 0.79 -31.44 42.50
C LEU A 416 1.28 -32.91 42.69
N GLN A 417 2.51 -33.36 42.38
CA GLN A 417 3.88 -32.78 42.45
C GLN A 417 4.99 -33.75 41.85
N PRO A 418 6.34 -33.57 41.98
CA PRO A 418 7.34 -33.71 40.89
C PRO A 418 8.45 -34.78 41.09
N VAL A 419 9.37 -34.98 40.12
CA VAL A 419 10.75 -35.53 40.36
C VAL A 419 11.77 -34.94 39.37
N SER A 420 12.94 -34.57 39.91
CA SER A 420 14.19 -34.11 39.28
C SER A 420 15.26 -35.21 39.39
N THR A 421 16.22 -35.29 38.45
CA THR A 421 17.67 -35.08 38.68
C THR A 421 18.51 -35.25 37.40
N ALA A 422 19.55 -34.43 37.32
CA ALA A 422 20.53 -34.17 36.25
C ALA A 422 21.49 -35.33 35.89
N VAL A 423 22.29 -35.17 34.82
CA VAL A 423 23.78 -35.08 34.84
C VAL A 423 24.30 -34.72 33.42
N ASP A 424 25.19 -33.73 33.36
CA ASP A 424 26.06 -33.32 32.24
C ASP A 424 27.41 -34.09 32.31
N PRO A 425 28.10 -34.39 31.19
CA PRO A 425 29.29 -33.59 30.87
C PRO A 425 29.63 -33.44 29.36
N GLU A 426 30.20 -32.28 28.98
CA GLU A 426 31.02 -31.99 27.79
C GLU A 426 32.44 -32.61 27.83
N PRO A 427 33.29 -32.55 26.76
CA PRO A 427 33.06 -32.63 25.30
C PRO A 427 34.04 -33.64 24.62
N PRO A 428 34.09 -33.73 23.27
CA PRO A 428 35.38 -33.45 22.64
C PRO A 428 35.34 -32.67 21.31
N VAL A 429 36.48 -32.02 21.11
CA VAL A 429 37.02 -31.19 20.03
C VAL A 429 36.87 -31.72 18.58
N ASP A 430 36.68 -30.75 17.67
CA ASP A 430 36.82 -30.72 16.21
C ASP A 430 37.49 -31.88 15.46
N PRO A 431 37.01 -32.10 14.21
CA PRO A 431 37.86 -32.30 13.06
C PRO A 431 37.69 -31.16 12.02
N ILE A 432 38.66 -30.24 12.00
CA ILE A 432 39.02 -29.49 10.78
C ILE A 432 39.94 -30.38 9.95
N ILE A 433 39.53 -30.75 8.74
CA ILE A 433 40.31 -30.87 7.47
C ILE A 433 39.27 -30.75 6.34
N GLY A 434 39.26 -29.79 5.40
CA GLY A 434 40.31 -28.99 4.73
C GLY A 434 40.30 -29.35 3.23
N SER A 435 40.39 -28.47 2.22
CA SER A 435 40.59 -27.03 2.11
C SER A 435 40.31 -26.58 0.66
N SER A 436 39.53 -25.52 0.46
CA SER A 436 39.90 -24.31 -0.31
C SER A 436 38.69 -23.37 -0.40
N GLY A 437 38.72 -22.31 0.41
CA GLY A 437 37.69 -21.27 0.54
C GLY A 437 37.72 -20.56 1.91
N GLY A 438 38.78 -20.74 2.70
CA GLY A 438 38.93 -20.09 4.00
C GLY A 438 39.19 -18.60 3.79
N GLY A 439 38.19 -17.79 4.12
CA GLY A 439 38.22 -16.35 3.97
C GLY A 439 36.83 -15.71 3.93
N VAL A 440 35.76 -16.50 3.93
CA VAL A 440 34.38 -16.02 3.94
C VAL A 440 33.58 -16.76 5.00
N ASP A 441 33.04 -16.03 5.97
CA ASP A 441 32.04 -16.49 6.94
C ASP A 441 30.66 -15.97 6.52
N VAL A 442 29.59 -16.73 6.76
CA VAL A 442 28.24 -16.39 6.32
C VAL A 442 27.25 -16.56 7.47
N ALA A 443 26.47 -15.51 7.74
CA ALA A 443 25.39 -15.54 8.70
C ALA A 443 24.05 -15.25 8.00
N VAL A 444 22.98 -15.89 8.47
CA VAL A 444 21.61 -15.71 7.97
C VAL A 444 20.75 -15.08 9.06
N SER A 445 20.05 -14.02 8.71
CA SER A 445 18.99 -13.39 9.50
C SER A 445 17.81 -13.05 8.59
N GLY A 446 16.78 -12.43 9.17
CA GLY A 446 15.66 -11.90 8.41
C GLY A 446 14.34 -12.15 9.14
N ASP A 447 13.25 -11.95 8.41
CA ASP A 447 11.91 -11.99 8.96
C ASP A 447 11.03 -12.94 8.16
N LEU A 448 10.32 -13.82 8.87
CA LEU A 448 9.22 -14.60 8.33
C LEU A 448 7.99 -13.70 8.17
N TRP A 449 7.29 -13.88 7.07
CA TRP A 449 5.98 -13.28 6.83
C TRP A 449 5.05 -14.32 6.22
N TRP A 450 3.77 -14.03 6.11
CA TRP A 450 2.80 -15.03 5.71
C TRP A 450 3.02 -15.49 4.25
N GLY A 451 3.40 -16.76 4.09
CA GLY A 451 3.67 -17.37 2.79
C GLY A 451 5.12 -17.23 2.30
N GLY A 452 6.01 -16.66 3.09
CA GLY A 452 7.41 -16.44 2.69
C GLY A 452 8.29 -15.85 3.78
N PHE A 453 9.42 -15.32 3.35
CA PHE A 453 10.35 -14.60 4.22
C PHE A 453 11.21 -13.63 3.44
N THR A 454 11.76 -12.68 4.17
CA THR A 454 12.86 -11.83 3.75
C THR A 454 14.12 -12.40 4.38
N ALA A 455 15.08 -12.81 3.54
CA ALA A 455 16.36 -13.32 3.98
C ALA A 455 17.43 -12.24 3.86
N GLU A 456 18.17 -12.03 4.95
CA GLU A 456 19.39 -11.25 4.99
C GLU A 456 20.58 -12.19 5.12
N ILE A 457 21.55 -12.05 4.22
CA ILE A 457 22.78 -12.83 4.19
C ILE A 457 23.94 -11.89 4.49
N THR A 458 24.57 -12.05 5.65
CA THR A 458 25.78 -11.32 6.01
C THR A 458 27.00 -12.14 5.66
N VAL A 459 27.81 -11.63 4.73
CA VAL A 459 29.05 -12.25 4.26
C VAL A 459 30.24 -11.49 4.84
N THR A 460 31.09 -12.18 5.61
CA THR A 460 32.26 -11.61 6.29
C THR A 460 33.54 -12.09 5.64
N ASN A 461 34.36 -11.17 5.14
CA ASN A 461 35.67 -11.48 4.59
C ASN A 461 36.71 -11.60 5.70
N GLU A 462 37.01 -12.81 6.14
CA GLU A 462 38.04 -13.12 7.14
C GLU A 462 39.46 -13.16 6.56
N SER A 463 39.60 -13.02 5.26
CA SER A 463 40.91 -13.02 4.61
C SER A 463 41.66 -11.69 4.81
N GLN A 464 42.94 -11.68 4.43
CA GLN A 464 43.79 -10.49 4.47
C GLN A 464 43.75 -9.67 3.16
N GLN A 465 42.89 -10.04 2.21
CA GLN A 465 42.78 -9.41 0.89
C GLN A 465 41.32 -9.01 0.62
N ARG A 466 41.10 -8.01 -0.23
CA ARG A 466 39.75 -7.69 -0.73
C ARG A 466 39.24 -8.87 -1.55
N ILE A 467 37.98 -9.24 -1.35
CA ILE A 467 37.26 -10.19 -2.19
C ILE A 467 36.34 -9.39 -3.11
N ASP A 468 36.42 -9.69 -4.40
CA ASP A 468 35.54 -9.18 -5.44
C ASP A 468 34.79 -10.37 -6.05
N GLU A 469 33.54 -10.17 -6.47
CA GLU A 469 32.73 -11.21 -7.14
C GLU A 469 32.61 -12.48 -6.29
N TRP A 470 32.39 -12.32 -4.99
CA TRP A 470 32.11 -13.44 -4.11
C TRP A 470 30.80 -14.12 -4.50
N ALA A 471 30.71 -15.43 -4.26
CA ALA A 471 29.48 -16.18 -4.42
C ALA A 471 29.30 -17.18 -3.28
N VAL A 472 28.05 -17.47 -2.93
CA VAL A 472 27.67 -18.52 -1.98
C VAL A 472 26.59 -19.39 -2.59
N SER A 473 26.64 -20.69 -2.33
CA SER A 473 25.62 -21.64 -2.76
C SER A 473 25.00 -22.39 -1.60
N PHE A 474 23.68 -22.58 -1.66
CA PHE A 474 22.92 -23.35 -0.70
C PHE A 474 21.73 -24.06 -1.36
N THR A 475 21.06 -24.94 -0.64
CA THR A 475 19.87 -25.65 -1.10
C THR A 475 18.72 -25.33 -0.17
N SER A 476 17.54 -25.09 -0.75
CA SER A 476 16.34 -24.71 0.00
C SER A 476 15.09 -25.31 -0.64
N ALA A 477 14.09 -25.59 0.18
CA ALA A 477 12.73 -25.93 -0.28
C ALA A 477 11.92 -24.69 -0.66
N HIS A 478 12.42 -23.49 -0.36
CA HIS A 478 11.72 -22.24 -0.59
C HIS A 478 12.06 -21.68 -1.96
N ARG A 479 11.10 -21.01 -2.58
CA ARG A 479 11.22 -20.51 -3.94
C ARG A 479 11.56 -19.02 -3.93
N PHE A 480 12.74 -18.66 -4.39
CA PHE A 480 13.13 -17.27 -4.65
C PHE A 480 12.05 -16.53 -5.47
N TYR A 481 11.74 -15.30 -5.05
CA TYR A 481 10.71 -14.45 -5.61
C TYR A 481 11.29 -13.09 -5.98
N GLY A 482 11.82 -12.99 -7.20
CA GLY A 482 11.96 -11.79 -8.04
C GLY A 482 12.77 -10.57 -7.54
N GLU A 483 12.96 -10.42 -6.24
CA GLU A 483 13.53 -9.24 -5.61
C GLU A 483 14.72 -9.65 -4.75
N ALA A 484 15.87 -9.10 -5.11
CA ALA A 484 17.11 -9.22 -4.37
C ALA A 484 17.83 -7.88 -4.38
N TRP A 485 18.64 -7.61 -3.35
CA TRP A 485 19.45 -6.41 -3.25
C TRP A 485 20.89 -6.76 -2.88
N GLY A 486 21.83 -6.15 -3.60
CA GLY A 486 23.26 -6.41 -3.42
C GLY A 486 23.73 -7.79 -3.91
N VAL A 487 22.84 -8.60 -4.48
CA VAL A 487 23.16 -9.89 -5.11
C VAL A 487 22.35 -10.15 -6.37
N ASP A 488 22.97 -10.86 -7.31
CA ASP A 488 22.29 -11.60 -8.36
C ASP A 488 21.98 -13.01 -7.86
N VAL A 489 20.77 -13.52 -8.14
CA VAL A 489 20.31 -14.84 -7.69
C VAL A 489 20.19 -15.79 -8.88
N VAL A 490 21.01 -16.84 -8.90
CA VAL A 490 20.90 -17.95 -9.86
C VAL A 490 20.17 -19.11 -9.20
N THR A 491 19.16 -19.65 -9.89
CA THR A 491 18.31 -20.74 -9.38
C THR A 491 18.43 -21.97 -10.27
N GLU A 492 18.71 -23.13 -9.67
CA GLU A 492 18.66 -24.44 -10.30
C GLU A 492 17.63 -25.33 -9.59
N ALA A 493 16.66 -25.89 -10.33
CA ALA A 493 15.69 -26.83 -9.78
C ALA A 493 16.31 -28.24 -9.65
N LEU A 494 16.25 -28.84 -8.46
CA LEU A 494 16.80 -30.16 -8.18
C LEU A 494 15.76 -31.30 -8.23
N GLY A 495 14.46 -30.95 -8.24
CA GLY A 495 13.33 -31.90 -8.15
C GLY A 495 12.76 -31.97 -6.73
N GLU A 496 11.56 -32.55 -6.58
CA GLU A 496 10.85 -32.65 -5.27
C GLU A 496 10.71 -31.29 -4.55
N ASP A 497 10.44 -30.22 -5.30
CA ASP A 497 10.32 -28.84 -4.80
C ASP A 497 11.57 -28.30 -4.08
N LEU A 498 12.75 -28.90 -4.34
CA LEU A 498 14.05 -28.38 -3.89
C LEU A 498 14.76 -27.56 -4.98
N TYR A 499 15.43 -26.49 -4.54
CA TYR A 499 16.18 -25.57 -5.37
C TYR A 499 17.61 -25.40 -4.84
N ARG A 500 18.59 -25.38 -5.73
CA ARG A 500 19.93 -24.88 -5.45
C ARG A 500 19.97 -23.41 -5.84
N TYR A 501 20.38 -22.59 -4.88
CA TYR A 501 20.63 -21.17 -5.07
C TYR A 501 22.13 -20.91 -5.13
N GLU A 502 22.52 -19.99 -6.00
CA GLU A 502 23.82 -19.35 -6.02
C GLU A 502 23.60 -17.84 -5.97
N LEU A 503 24.04 -17.20 -4.89
CA LEU A 503 24.02 -15.74 -4.74
C LEU A 503 25.38 -15.21 -5.11
N ILE A 504 25.41 -14.23 -6.02
CA ILE A 504 26.63 -13.60 -6.51
C ILE A 504 26.56 -12.12 -6.13
N GLY A 505 27.56 -11.58 -5.44
CA GLY A 505 27.56 -10.17 -5.05
C GLY A 505 27.42 -9.23 -6.26
N SER A 506 26.41 -8.38 -6.27
CA SER A 506 26.10 -7.42 -7.34
C SER A 506 25.98 -5.99 -6.78
N ASP A 507 26.00 -4.99 -7.66
CA ASP A 507 25.94 -3.57 -7.31
C ASP A 507 26.90 -3.18 -6.16
N TRP A 508 26.35 -2.68 -5.06
CA TRP A 508 27.09 -2.29 -3.86
C TRP A 508 27.58 -3.49 -3.04
N GLY A 509 26.97 -4.67 -3.20
CA GLY A 509 27.33 -5.90 -2.52
C GLY A 509 28.52 -6.65 -3.15
N ARG A 510 28.99 -6.25 -4.34
CA ARG A 510 30.00 -6.99 -5.13
C ARG A 510 31.38 -7.16 -4.50
N SER A 511 31.75 -6.31 -3.54
CA SER A 511 33.12 -6.23 -3.04
C SER A 511 33.18 -6.10 -1.51
N ILE A 512 34.04 -6.89 -0.89
CA ILE A 512 34.21 -6.91 0.57
C ILE A 512 35.70 -6.77 0.91
N ASN A 513 36.06 -5.69 1.60
CA ASN A 513 37.45 -5.48 2.05
C ASN A 513 37.85 -6.49 3.14
N ALA A 514 39.16 -6.67 3.33
CA ALA A 514 39.69 -7.55 4.37
C ALA A 514 39.15 -7.19 5.76
N GLY A 515 38.59 -8.16 6.47
CA GLY A 515 37.99 -7.99 7.80
C GLY A 515 36.68 -7.20 7.82
N GLN A 516 36.01 -7.01 6.68
CA GLN A 516 34.70 -6.35 6.61
C GLN A 516 33.59 -7.36 6.34
N SER A 517 32.36 -6.95 6.64
CA SER A 517 31.14 -7.70 6.36
C SER A 517 30.24 -6.93 5.41
N MET A 518 29.43 -7.64 4.66
CA MET A 518 28.42 -7.11 3.75
C MET A 518 27.11 -7.85 3.98
N THR A 519 26.02 -7.13 4.22
CA THR A 519 24.68 -7.74 4.32
C THR A 519 23.93 -7.47 3.04
N VAL A 520 23.46 -8.52 2.39
CA VAL A 520 22.64 -8.50 1.18
C VAL A 520 21.34 -9.26 1.46
N GLY A 521 20.38 -9.27 0.55
CA GLY A 521 19.15 -10.00 0.83
C GLY A 521 18.28 -10.28 -0.36
N PHE A 522 17.24 -11.07 -0.11
CA PHE A 522 16.26 -11.47 -1.09
C PHE A 522 14.94 -11.87 -0.43
N ASN A 523 13.87 -11.83 -1.22
CA ASN A 523 12.58 -12.37 -0.83
C ASN A 523 12.35 -13.77 -1.41
N ALA A 524 11.73 -14.66 -0.64
CA ALA A 524 11.37 -16.01 -1.10
C ALA A 524 10.01 -16.45 -0.56
N LEU A 525 9.30 -17.24 -1.35
CA LEU A 525 8.07 -17.91 -0.97
C LEU A 525 8.38 -19.21 -0.24
N SER A 526 7.71 -19.44 0.87
CA SER A 526 7.93 -20.63 1.68
C SER A 526 7.39 -21.87 0.96
N GLY A 527 8.25 -22.82 0.59
CA GLY A 527 7.82 -24.13 0.08
C GLY A 527 7.33 -25.12 1.16
N GLU A 528 7.43 -24.74 2.43
CA GLU A 528 6.90 -25.47 3.58
C GLU A 528 6.31 -24.49 4.60
N GLU A 529 5.59 -24.99 5.60
CA GLU A 529 4.91 -24.13 6.57
C GLU A 529 5.90 -23.51 7.57
N LEU A 530 6.43 -22.35 7.19
CA LEU A 530 7.14 -21.43 8.08
C LEU A 530 6.10 -20.50 8.73
N GLY A 531 6.09 -20.40 10.05
CA GLY A 531 5.08 -19.66 10.81
C GLY A 531 4.81 -18.24 10.28
N ARG A 532 3.61 -17.71 10.55
CA ARG A 532 3.08 -16.49 9.89
C ARG A 532 3.87 -15.20 10.15
N ARG A 533 4.69 -15.16 11.22
CA ARG A 533 5.62 -14.09 11.62
C ARG A 533 6.73 -14.70 12.48
N GLY A 534 7.91 -14.09 12.50
CA GLY A 534 9.03 -14.52 13.35
C GLY A 534 10.38 -14.20 12.72
N GLU A 535 11.47 -14.57 13.38
CA GLU A 535 12.81 -14.42 12.79
C GLU A 535 13.10 -15.60 11.84
N LEU A 536 13.61 -15.28 10.66
CA LEU A 536 14.25 -16.27 9.79
C LEU A 536 15.59 -16.65 10.40
N THR A 537 15.86 -17.95 10.48
CA THR A 537 17.16 -18.49 10.88
C THR A 537 17.73 -19.33 9.75
N GLU A 538 19.03 -19.61 9.77
CA GLU A 538 19.68 -20.49 8.78
C GLU A 538 18.96 -21.85 8.67
N GLY A 539 18.58 -22.44 9.80
CA GLY A 539 17.87 -23.73 9.81
C GLY A 539 16.46 -23.69 9.19
N LEU A 540 15.85 -22.51 9.09
CA LEU A 540 14.58 -22.31 8.39
C LEU A 540 14.78 -21.90 6.93
N LEU A 541 15.98 -21.49 6.52
CA LEU A 541 16.29 -21.16 5.13
C LEU A 541 16.73 -22.41 4.35
N LEU A 542 17.48 -23.29 5.00
CA LEU A 542 18.17 -24.41 4.36
C LEU A 542 17.31 -25.68 4.34
N ALA A 543 17.43 -26.44 3.26
CA ALA A 543 16.91 -27.81 3.21
C ALA A 543 17.62 -28.69 4.24
N GLU A 544 16.91 -29.67 4.80
CA GLU A 544 17.41 -30.54 5.87
C GLU A 544 18.74 -31.21 5.48
N GLY A 545 19.76 -31.06 6.33
CA GLY A 545 21.09 -31.66 6.12
C GLY A 545 21.98 -30.94 5.11
N THR A 546 21.61 -29.74 4.67
CA THR A 546 22.43 -28.91 3.76
C THR A 546 23.10 -27.74 4.51
N SER A 547 24.07 -27.09 3.85
CA SER A 547 24.83 -25.96 4.41
C SER A 547 25.05 -24.89 3.34
N ILE A 548 25.35 -23.66 3.77
CA ILE A 548 25.84 -22.61 2.87
C ILE A 548 27.33 -22.86 2.59
N ASN A 549 27.70 -22.80 1.30
CA ASN A 549 29.06 -23.02 0.85
C ASN A 549 29.55 -21.79 0.07
N PRO A 550 30.60 -21.10 0.54
CA PRO A 550 31.33 -20.13 -0.28
C PRO A 550 31.92 -20.83 -1.52
N LEU A 551 31.87 -20.17 -2.68
CA LEU A 551 32.34 -20.70 -3.97
C LEU A 551 33.70 -20.15 -4.40
#